data_AF-A0A6J6ULD6-F1
#
_entry.id   AF-A0A6J6ULD6-F1
#
_cell.length_a   1.000
_cell.length_b   1.000
_cell.length_c   1.000
_cell.angle_alpha   90.00
_cell.angle_beta   90.00
_cell.angle_gamma   90.00
#
_symmetry.space_group_name_H-M   'P 1'
#
loop_
_entity.id
_entity.type
_entity.pdbx_description
1 polymer ?
#
loop_
_entity_poly.entity_id
_entity_poly.type
_entity_poly.pdbx_seq_one_letter_code
_entity_poly.pdbx_strand_id
1 'polypeptide(L)'
;MRQRGLPSNRFTSWAVETSIVQEYGLDASALGSRALSEGGEFLGGDAFVAGGYAGIASVLAQGLDIRLNASAAQVSANGSSGVTVTLQSGATLTADAAVIAVPVALVQAALPRITPMPANVRAAIGRLRTGDLEKVILRYDEQWWGRERIIGIIGGGVPGQSAESALRWTEVFNVTDVVGAPALVAFSGGSAALRRPATDAGCVSEAVAMLQAAYG
;
A
#
# COMPACT_ATOMS: atom_id res chain seq x y z
N MET A 1 -14.24 -21.46 -27.86
CA MET A 1 -13.67 -20.15 -28.26
C MET A 1 -12.43 -19.90 -27.41
N ARG A 2 -11.22 -19.98 -27.97
CA ARG A 2 -10.00 -19.62 -27.21
C ARG A 2 -9.86 -18.10 -27.32
N GLN A 3 -10.17 -17.36 -26.25
CA GLN A 3 -9.79 -15.95 -26.19
C GLN A 3 -8.26 -15.91 -26.29
N ARG A 4 -7.74 -15.37 -27.39
CA ARG A 4 -6.33 -14.97 -27.45
C ARG A 4 -6.22 -13.77 -26.50
N GLY A 5 -5.67 -13.99 -25.32
CA GLY A 5 -5.31 -12.91 -24.41
C GLY A 5 -4.35 -11.92 -25.08
N LEU A 6 -4.14 -10.77 -24.44
CA LEU A 6 -3.14 -9.81 -24.90
C LEU A 6 -1.79 -10.51 -25.14
N PRO A 7 -1.09 -10.22 -26.24
CA PRO A 7 0.20 -10.84 -26.52
C PRO A 7 1.17 -10.49 -25.39
N SER A 8 1.66 -11.50 -24.67
CA SER A 8 2.60 -11.30 -23.57
C SER A 8 3.94 -10.77 -24.09
N ASN A 9 4.18 -9.49 -23.85
CA ASN A 9 5.45 -8.83 -24.10
C ASN A 9 5.75 -7.82 -22.97
N ARG A 10 6.97 -7.29 -22.96
CA ARG A 10 7.42 -6.37 -21.90
C ARG A 10 6.56 -5.12 -21.72
N PHE A 11 5.94 -4.62 -22.79
CA PHE A 11 5.06 -3.45 -22.74
C PHE A 11 3.71 -3.80 -22.13
N THR A 12 3.11 -4.92 -22.54
CA THR A 12 1.84 -5.36 -21.95
C THR A 12 2.00 -5.76 -20.48
N SER A 13 3.12 -6.38 -20.13
CA SER A 13 3.42 -6.73 -18.73
C SER A 13 3.62 -5.48 -17.88
N TRP A 14 4.40 -4.52 -18.37
CA TRP A 14 4.57 -3.23 -17.70
C TRP A 14 3.24 -2.48 -17.54
N ALA A 15 2.41 -2.42 -18.59
CA ALA A 15 1.11 -1.74 -18.52
C ALA A 15 0.15 -2.40 -17.51
N VAL A 16 0.11 -3.74 -17.45
CA VAL A 16 -0.67 -4.44 -16.42
C VAL A 16 -0.13 -4.14 -15.03
N GLU A 17 1.20 -4.10 -14.88
CA GLU A 17 1.83 -3.80 -13.60
C GLU A 17 1.47 -2.40 -13.10
N THR A 18 1.64 -1.36 -13.92
CA THR A 18 1.40 0.02 -13.49
C THR A 18 -0.08 0.37 -13.39
N SER A 19 -0.91 -0.08 -14.34
CA SER A 19 -2.34 0.28 -14.36
C SER A 19 -3.24 -0.59 -13.49
N ILE A 20 -2.76 -1.75 -13.03
CA ILE A 20 -3.57 -2.67 -12.22
C ILE A 20 -2.82 -3.06 -10.95
N VAL A 21 -1.63 -3.64 -11.07
CA VAL A 21 -0.98 -4.26 -9.90
C VAL A 21 -0.53 -3.23 -8.88
N GLN A 22 0.06 -2.12 -9.31
CA GLN A 22 0.50 -1.03 -8.43
C GLN A 22 -0.65 -0.14 -7.97
N GLU A 23 -1.65 0.05 -8.83
CA GLU A 23 -2.85 0.82 -8.50
C GLU A 23 -3.68 0.14 -7.38
N TYR A 24 -3.90 -1.17 -7.49
CA TYR A 24 -4.76 -1.91 -6.55
C TYR A 24 -3.97 -2.71 -5.50
N GLY A 25 -2.64 -2.76 -5.60
CA GLY A 25 -1.77 -3.57 -4.76
C GLY A 25 -1.97 -5.09 -4.92
N LEU A 26 -2.69 -5.54 -5.95
CA LEU A 26 -3.03 -6.95 -6.13
C LEU A 26 -2.63 -7.42 -7.53
N ASP A 27 -2.14 -8.66 -7.62
CA ASP A 27 -1.94 -9.30 -8.91
C ASP A 27 -3.26 -9.24 -9.72
N ALA A 28 -3.17 -8.94 -11.02
CA ALA A 28 -4.36 -8.77 -11.86
C ALA A 28 -5.28 -10.02 -11.88
N SER A 29 -4.72 -11.21 -11.62
CA SER A 29 -5.47 -12.47 -11.50
C SER A 29 -6.30 -12.60 -10.22
N ALA A 30 -5.99 -11.80 -9.19
CA ALA A 30 -6.67 -11.78 -7.90
C ALA A 30 -7.67 -10.62 -7.76
N LEU A 31 -7.62 -9.63 -8.66
CA LEU A 31 -8.51 -8.48 -8.63
C LEU A 31 -9.92 -8.84 -9.13
N GLY A 32 -10.94 -8.54 -8.33
CA GLY A 32 -12.34 -8.67 -8.75
C GLY A 32 -12.70 -7.61 -9.79
N SER A 33 -13.39 -7.98 -10.86
CA SER A 33 -13.72 -7.06 -11.96
C SER A 33 -14.52 -5.82 -11.56
N ARG A 34 -15.26 -5.88 -10.43
CA ARG A 34 -15.98 -4.73 -9.87
C ARG A 34 -15.07 -3.64 -9.32
N ALA A 35 -13.81 -3.95 -8.98
CA ALA A 35 -12.86 -2.96 -8.46
C ALA A 35 -12.58 -1.87 -9.51
N LEU A 36 -12.58 -2.23 -10.80
CA LEU A 36 -12.33 -1.32 -11.93
C LEU A 36 -13.46 -0.30 -12.16
N SER A 37 -14.59 -0.44 -11.46
CA SER A 37 -15.73 0.47 -11.53
C SER A 37 -16.19 0.96 -10.17
N GLU A 38 -15.34 0.78 -9.15
CA GLU A 38 -15.59 1.29 -7.81
C GLU A 38 -15.18 2.76 -7.69
N GLY A 39 -15.96 3.54 -6.94
CA GLY A 39 -15.70 4.95 -6.72
C GLY A 39 -16.21 5.87 -7.84
N GLY A 40 -16.02 7.17 -7.63
CA GLY A 40 -16.22 8.20 -8.66
C GLY A 40 -14.97 9.06 -8.71
N GLU A 41 -14.67 9.61 -9.88
CA GLU A 41 -13.55 10.52 -10.06
C GLU A 41 -13.96 11.95 -9.67
N PHE A 42 -13.17 12.59 -8.81
CA PHE A 42 -13.33 14.00 -8.51
C PHE A 42 -12.73 14.86 -9.63
N LEU A 43 -13.35 16.01 -9.89
CA LEU A 43 -12.78 16.99 -10.80
C LEU A 43 -11.50 17.58 -10.21
N GLY A 44 -10.47 17.79 -11.04
CA GLY A 44 -9.23 18.47 -10.64
C GLY A 44 -7.95 17.63 -10.80
N GLY A 45 -8.07 16.32 -11.03
CA GLY A 45 -6.94 15.41 -11.20
C GLY A 45 -6.13 15.21 -9.91
N ASP A 46 -5.00 14.50 -10.03
CA ASP A 46 -4.17 14.14 -8.89
C ASP A 46 -3.16 15.23 -8.52
N ALA A 47 -2.96 15.41 -7.21
CA ALA A 47 -1.97 16.34 -6.67
C ALA A 47 -1.21 15.72 -5.50
N PHE A 48 0.06 16.09 -5.37
CA PHE A 48 0.85 15.76 -4.18
C PHE A 48 0.49 16.71 -3.03
N VAL A 49 0.42 16.16 -1.82
CA VAL A 49 0.25 16.96 -0.60
C VAL A 49 1.60 17.53 -0.19
N ALA A 50 1.80 18.82 -0.46
CA ALA A 50 2.97 19.55 0.02
C ALA A 50 3.05 19.47 1.57
N GLY A 51 4.24 19.16 2.10
CA GLY A 51 4.43 18.89 3.53
C GLY A 51 4.01 17.49 3.99
N GLY A 52 3.46 16.66 3.09
CA GLY A 52 3.12 15.26 3.34
C GLY A 52 1.75 15.04 3.99
N TYR A 53 1.18 13.85 3.78
CA TYR A 53 -0.16 13.48 4.29
C TYR A 53 -0.26 13.45 5.82
N ALA A 54 0.86 13.30 6.54
CA ALA A 54 0.88 13.25 8.01
C ALA A 54 0.27 14.51 8.65
N GLY A 55 0.41 15.68 8.02
CA GLY A 55 -0.16 16.93 8.52
C GLY A 55 -1.68 16.89 8.70
N ILE A 56 -2.40 16.18 7.82
CA ILE A 56 -3.86 16.03 7.92
C ILE A 56 -4.22 15.28 9.21
N ALA A 57 -3.57 14.15 9.45
CA ALA A 57 -3.79 13.36 10.68
C ALA A 57 -3.43 14.16 11.92
N SER A 58 -2.33 14.93 11.88
CA SER A 58 -1.92 15.79 13.00
C SER A 58 -2.93 16.88 13.33
N VAL A 59 -3.57 17.48 12.31
CA VAL A 59 -4.63 18.48 12.52
C VAL A 59 -5.88 17.83 13.11
N LEU A 60 -6.33 16.70 12.55
CA LEU A 60 -7.50 15.98 13.05
C LEU A 60 -7.32 15.44 14.48
N ALA A 61 -6.07 15.20 14.89
CA ALA A 61 -5.73 14.73 16.24
C ALA A 61 -5.83 15.80 17.33
N GLN A 62 -5.91 17.09 16.97
CA GLN A 62 -5.87 18.18 17.95
C GLN A 62 -7.08 18.12 18.90
N GLY A 63 -6.81 18.20 20.20
CA GLY A 63 -7.84 18.17 21.25
C GLY A 63 -8.44 16.79 21.54
N LEU A 64 -7.96 15.72 20.89
CA LEU A 64 -8.41 14.35 21.14
C LEU A 64 -7.54 13.66 22.21
N ASP A 65 -8.18 12.79 23.02
CA ASP A 65 -7.49 11.88 23.93
C ASP A 65 -6.95 10.67 23.14
N ILE A 66 -5.73 10.79 22.62
CA ILE A 66 -5.06 9.74 21.83
C ILE A 66 -4.05 9.01 22.70
N ARG A 67 -4.27 7.70 22.87
CA ARG A 67 -3.37 6.82 23.62
C ARG A 67 -2.48 6.03 22.66
N LEU A 68 -1.27 6.52 22.43
CA LEU A 68 -0.23 5.77 21.71
C LEU A 68 0.31 4.63 22.60
N ASN A 69 0.92 3.62 21.98
CA ASN A 69 1.45 2.43 22.66
C ASN A 69 0.39 1.64 23.48
N ALA A 70 -0.90 1.84 23.20
CA ALA A 70 -2.03 1.16 23.83
C ALA A 70 -2.64 0.12 22.88
N SER A 71 -1.86 -0.90 22.51
CA SER A 71 -2.33 -1.94 21.60
C SER A 71 -3.45 -2.77 22.22
N ALA A 72 -4.60 -2.85 21.55
CA ALA A 72 -5.71 -3.68 21.98
C ALA A 72 -5.39 -5.17 21.74
N ALA A 73 -5.63 -6.00 22.75
CA ALA A 73 -5.57 -7.46 22.64
C ALA A 73 -6.96 -8.04 22.35
N GLN A 74 -8.00 -7.49 23.00
CA GLN A 74 -9.36 -7.96 22.89
C GLN A 74 -10.35 -6.81 23.03
N VAL A 75 -11.44 -6.88 22.26
CA VAL A 75 -12.61 -6.02 22.37
C VAL A 75 -13.83 -6.91 22.61
N SER A 76 -14.48 -6.72 23.75
CA SER A 76 -15.66 -7.48 24.17
C SER A 76 -16.87 -6.54 24.26
N ALA A 77 -17.90 -6.77 23.44
CA ALA A 77 -19.19 -6.09 23.57
C ALA A 77 -20.10 -6.90 24.51
N ASN A 78 -20.58 -6.24 25.56
CA ASN A 78 -21.27 -6.86 26.70
C ASN A 78 -22.78 -6.55 26.69
N GLY A 79 -23.39 -6.48 25.50
CA GLY A 79 -24.81 -6.13 25.34
C GLY A 79 -25.09 -4.72 25.85
N SER A 80 -26.07 -4.58 26.75
CA SER A 80 -26.43 -3.30 27.36
C SER A 80 -25.38 -2.75 28.34
N SER A 81 -24.35 -3.55 28.68
CA SER A 81 -23.28 -3.15 29.61
C SER A 81 -22.08 -2.51 28.91
N GLY A 82 -22.24 -2.08 27.65
CA GLY A 82 -21.22 -1.38 26.87
C GLY A 82 -20.12 -2.31 26.32
N VAL A 83 -18.92 -1.77 26.18
CA VAL A 83 -17.74 -2.41 25.59
C VAL A 83 -16.56 -2.38 26.56
N THR A 84 -15.84 -3.48 26.64
CA THR A 84 -14.54 -3.58 27.33
C THR A 84 -13.43 -3.84 26.34
N VAL A 85 -12.38 -3.02 26.39
CA VAL A 85 -11.14 -3.21 25.62
C VAL A 85 -10.04 -3.64 26.57
N THR A 86 -9.49 -4.83 26.38
CA THR A 86 -8.30 -5.31 27.08
C THR A 86 -7.08 -5.02 26.22
N LEU A 87 -6.11 -4.31 26.79
CA LEU A 87 -4.84 -3.99 26.13
C LEU A 87 -3.85 -5.15 26.27
N GLN A 88 -2.83 -5.18 25.40
CA GLN A 88 -1.72 -6.13 25.50
C GLN A 88 -0.95 -6.02 26.82
N SER A 89 -0.98 -4.86 27.47
CA SER A 89 -0.41 -4.64 28.81
C SER A 89 -1.22 -5.29 29.94
N GLY A 90 -2.43 -5.81 29.67
CA GLY A 90 -3.37 -6.31 30.66
C GLY A 90 -4.32 -5.25 31.23
N ALA A 91 -4.08 -3.96 30.97
CA ALA A 91 -4.99 -2.89 31.37
C ALA A 91 -6.32 -2.98 30.61
N THR A 92 -7.40 -2.52 31.24
CA THR A 92 -8.75 -2.51 30.65
C THR A 92 -9.28 -1.09 30.51
N LEU A 93 -10.02 -0.86 29.42
CA LEU A 93 -10.78 0.35 29.16
C LEU A 93 -12.25 -0.02 28.98
N THR A 94 -13.17 0.82 29.46
CA THR A 94 -14.62 0.61 29.31
C THR A 94 -15.26 1.83 28.66
N ALA A 95 -16.26 1.60 27.80
CA ALA A 95 -17.03 2.65 27.15
C ALA A 95 -18.45 2.14 26.83
N ASP A 96 -19.40 3.03 26.56
CA ASP A 96 -20.76 2.65 26.14
C ASP A 96 -20.78 2.03 24.74
N ALA A 97 -19.86 2.46 23.86
CA ALA A 97 -19.71 1.97 22.50
C ALA A 97 -18.23 2.02 22.04
N ALA A 98 -17.91 1.28 20.98
CA ALA A 98 -16.59 1.32 20.35
C ALA A 98 -16.72 1.36 18.81
N VAL A 99 -15.88 2.17 18.18
CA VAL A 99 -15.67 2.19 16.72
C VAL A 99 -14.39 1.43 16.40
N ILE A 100 -14.48 0.39 15.58
CA ILE A 100 -13.33 -0.43 15.19
C ILE A 100 -12.81 0.06 13.84
N ALA A 101 -11.76 0.87 13.86
CA ALA A 101 -11.05 1.37 12.68
C ALA A 101 -9.71 0.64 12.48
N VAL A 102 -9.72 -0.69 12.63
CA VAL A 102 -8.53 -1.55 12.50
C VAL A 102 -8.39 -2.00 11.04
N PRO A 103 -7.17 -2.01 10.46
CA PRO A 103 -6.93 -2.55 9.12
C PRO A 103 -7.57 -3.93 8.94
N VAL A 104 -8.25 -4.16 7.82
CA VAL A 104 -9.03 -5.39 7.60
C VAL A 104 -8.17 -6.65 7.69
N ALA A 105 -6.91 -6.61 7.25
CA ALA A 105 -5.95 -7.71 7.40
C ALA A 105 -5.71 -8.10 8.86
N LEU A 106 -5.65 -7.12 9.77
CA LEU A 106 -5.49 -7.38 11.20
C LEU A 106 -6.77 -7.94 11.82
N VAL A 107 -7.94 -7.49 11.36
CA VAL A 107 -9.23 -8.09 11.78
C VAL A 107 -9.34 -9.54 11.31
N GLN A 108 -8.90 -9.85 10.08
CA GLN A 108 -8.81 -11.23 9.56
C GLN A 108 -7.86 -12.09 10.40
N ALA A 109 -6.76 -11.53 10.87
CA ALA A 109 -5.81 -12.17 11.78
C ALA A 109 -6.28 -12.23 13.25
N ALA A 110 -7.48 -11.72 13.56
CA ALA A 110 -8.02 -11.61 14.92
C ALA A 110 -7.13 -10.78 15.89
N LEU A 111 -6.57 -9.67 15.39
CA LEU A 111 -5.72 -8.72 16.10
C LEU A 111 -6.32 -7.30 16.04
N PRO A 112 -7.11 -6.85 17.03
CA PRO A 112 -7.49 -7.56 18.27
C PRO A 112 -8.56 -8.62 18.04
N ARG A 113 -8.74 -9.51 19.05
CA ARG A 113 -9.89 -10.41 19.08
C ARG A 113 -11.16 -9.61 19.36
N ILE A 114 -12.15 -9.67 18.47
CA ILE A 114 -13.43 -8.95 18.63
C ILE A 114 -14.54 -9.96 18.93
N THR A 115 -15.26 -9.78 20.04
CA THR A 115 -16.31 -10.72 20.49
C THR A 115 -17.53 -9.99 21.07
N PRO A 116 -18.76 -10.38 20.70
CA PRO A 116 -19.09 -11.19 19.52
C PRO A 116 -18.82 -10.39 18.23
N MET A 117 -18.47 -11.10 17.16
CA MET A 117 -18.51 -10.55 15.80
C MET A 117 -19.69 -11.18 15.06
N PRO A 118 -20.65 -10.39 14.55
CA PRO A 118 -21.77 -10.90 13.78
C PRO A 118 -21.30 -11.79 12.62
N ALA A 119 -21.98 -12.92 12.39
CA ALA A 119 -21.55 -13.91 11.41
C ALA A 119 -21.50 -13.35 9.99
N ASN A 120 -22.44 -12.49 9.62
CA ASN A 120 -22.46 -11.79 8.34
C ASN A 120 -21.24 -10.85 8.17
N VAL A 121 -20.86 -10.13 9.22
CA VAL A 121 -19.67 -9.25 9.22
C VAL A 121 -18.40 -10.07 9.09
N ARG A 122 -18.26 -11.15 9.87
CA ARG A 122 -17.12 -12.09 9.76
C ARG A 122 -17.00 -12.66 8.36
N ALA A 123 -18.11 -13.09 7.76
CA ALA A 123 -18.13 -13.65 6.42
C ALA A 123 -17.80 -12.60 5.34
N ALA A 124 -18.24 -11.35 5.51
CA ALA A 124 -17.87 -10.25 4.60
C ALA A 124 -16.37 -9.95 4.67
N ILE A 125 -15.83 -9.78 5.88
CA ILE A 125 -14.40 -9.54 6.11
C ILE A 125 -13.54 -10.68 5.54
N GLY A 126 -13.94 -11.94 5.71
CA GLY A 126 -13.21 -13.10 5.18
C GLY A 126 -13.16 -13.20 3.65
N ARG A 127 -14.01 -12.46 2.92
CA ARG A 127 -14.02 -12.42 1.45
C ARG A 127 -13.17 -11.28 0.88
N LEU A 128 -12.86 -10.26 1.68
CA LEU A 128 -12.04 -9.15 1.24
C LEU A 128 -10.58 -9.60 1.05
N ARG A 129 -9.93 -9.03 0.04
CA ARG A 129 -8.49 -9.17 -0.22
C ARG A 129 -7.84 -7.83 0.10
N THR A 130 -6.68 -7.88 0.73
CA THR A 130 -5.82 -6.71 0.93
C THR A 130 -4.66 -6.80 -0.04
N GLY A 131 -4.37 -5.69 -0.73
CA GLY A 131 -3.21 -5.58 -1.58
C GLY A 131 -1.95 -5.20 -0.80
N ASP A 132 -0.81 -5.42 -1.46
CA ASP A 132 0.53 -5.06 -1.04
C ASP A 132 1.11 -4.07 -2.05
N LEU A 133 1.58 -2.93 -1.54
CA LEU A 133 2.27 -1.91 -2.32
C LEU A 133 3.48 -1.44 -1.52
N GLU A 134 4.66 -1.65 -2.10
CA GLU A 134 5.94 -1.21 -1.54
C GLU A 134 6.44 0.04 -2.26
N LYS A 135 7.11 0.92 -1.52
CA LYS A 135 7.76 2.11 -2.04
C LYS A 135 9.20 2.19 -1.56
N VAL A 136 10.13 2.47 -2.46
CA VAL A 136 11.51 2.85 -2.09
C VAL A 136 11.69 4.33 -2.41
N ILE A 137 12.12 5.09 -1.40
CA ILE A 137 12.42 6.52 -1.53
C ILE A 137 13.92 6.68 -1.63
N LEU A 138 14.39 7.24 -2.75
CA LEU A 138 15.80 7.44 -3.04
C LEU A 138 16.08 8.94 -3.04
N ARG A 139 16.90 9.39 -2.11
CA ARG A 139 17.37 10.78 -2.05
C ARG A 139 18.79 10.85 -2.57
N TYR A 140 19.07 11.86 -3.38
CA TYR A 140 20.37 12.12 -3.99
C TYR A 140 20.87 13.51 -3.62
N ASP A 141 22.17 13.74 -3.78
CA ASP A 141 22.78 15.06 -3.62
C ASP A 141 22.46 15.96 -4.81
N GLU A 142 22.45 15.40 -6.02
CA GLU A 142 22.15 16.11 -7.28
C GLU A 142 21.12 15.33 -8.11
N GLN A 143 20.26 16.08 -8.82
CA GLN A 143 19.31 15.50 -9.76
C GLN A 143 20.02 15.17 -11.08
N TRP A 144 20.03 13.88 -11.45
CA TRP A 144 20.57 13.36 -12.71
C TRP A 144 19.49 12.91 -13.71
N TRP A 145 18.22 12.91 -13.31
CA TRP A 145 17.06 12.58 -14.14
C TRP A 145 16.38 13.84 -14.72
N GLY A 146 15.49 13.63 -15.69
CA GLY A 146 14.72 14.70 -16.33
C GLY A 146 13.65 15.33 -15.43
N ARG A 147 12.83 16.22 -15.99
CA ARG A 147 11.80 16.98 -15.24
C ARG A 147 10.45 16.27 -15.21
N GLU A 148 10.35 15.10 -15.83
CA GLU A 148 9.15 14.30 -15.91
C GLU A 148 8.68 13.93 -14.50
N ARG A 149 7.37 14.03 -14.26
CA ARG A 149 6.78 13.70 -12.96
C ARG A 149 6.73 12.19 -12.72
N ILE A 150 6.43 11.43 -13.77
CA ILE A 150 6.28 9.99 -13.75
C ILE A 150 7.22 9.42 -14.81
N ILE A 151 8.02 8.44 -14.42
CA ILE A 151 8.98 7.75 -15.26
C ILE A 151 8.60 6.27 -15.28
N GLY A 152 8.27 5.77 -16.47
CA GLY A 152 7.95 4.36 -16.70
C GLY A 152 9.18 3.57 -17.10
N ILE A 153 9.48 2.49 -16.38
CA ILE A 153 10.62 1.61 -16.63
C ILE A 153 10.11 0.34 -17.32
N ILE A 154 10.05 0.39 -18.65
CA ILE A 154 9.47 -0.66 -19.47
C ILE A 154 10.39 -1.88 -19.52
N GLY A 155 9.81 -3.05 -19.23
CA GLY A 155 10.55 -4.31 -19.10
C GLY A 155 10.99 -4.60 -17.68
N GLY A 156 11.06 -3.56 -16.84
CA GLY A 156 11.22 -3.61 -15.40
C GLY A 156 12.39 -4.45 -14.88
N GLY A 157 12.48 -4.50 -13.56
CA GLY A 157 13.32 -5.48 -12.89
C GLY A 157 14.79 -5.13 -12.80
N VAL A 158 15.40 -5.79 -11.83
CA VAL A 158 16.84 -5.83 -11.62
C VAL A 158 17.48 -6.52 -12.80
N PRO A 159 18.53 -5.94 -13.40
CA PRO A 159 19.35 -6.65 -14.38
C PRO A 159 19.74 -8.04 -13.85
N GLY A 160 19.47 -9.09 -14.63
CA GLY A 160 19.83 -10.48 -14.30
C GLY A 160 18.84 -11.25 -13.43
N GLN A 161 17.67 -10.72 -13.10
CA GLN A 161 16.63 -11.47 -12.38
C GLN A 161 15.54 -12.09 -13.29
N SER A 162 14.87 -13.13 -12.77
CA SER A 162 13.81 -13.86 -13.47
C SER A 162 12.55 -13.00 -13.67
N ALA A 163 11.64 -13.49 -14.53
CA ALA A 163 10.37 -12.83 -14.84
C ALA A 163 9.51 -12.47 -13.62
N GLU A 164 9.67 -13.16 -12.48
CA GLU A 164 8.88 -12.96 -11.26
C GLU A 164 9.33 -11.75 -10.42
N SER A 165 10.57 -11.29 -10.63
CA SER A 165 11.12 -10.05 -10.08
C SER A 165 11.17 -8.91 -11.10
N ALA A 166 10.87 -9.23 -12.37
CA ALA A 166 11.05 -8.33 -13.51
C ALA A 166 10.09 -7.13 -13.52
N LEU A 167 9.22 -6.98 -12.51
CA LEU A 167 8.18 -5.95 -12.49
C LEU A 167 8.20 -5.07 -11.23
N ARG A 168 9.23 -5.19 -10.39
CA ARG A 168 9.46 -4.24 -9.29
C ARG A 168 10.09 -2.95 -9.81
N TRP A 169 9.76 -1.84 -9.15
CA TRP A 169 10.32 -0.51 -9.42
C TRP A 169 10.02 -0.01 -10.84
N THR A 170 8.88 -0.40 -11.40
CA THR A 170 8.52 -0.14 -12.82
C THR A 170 7.87 1.21 -13.08
N GLU A 171 7.38 1.86 -12.02
CA GLU A 171 6.96 3.25 -12.03
C GLU A 171 7.78 4.01 -10.99
N VAL A 172 8.26 5.19 -11.39
CA VAL A 172 9.07 6.05 -10.54
C VAL A 172 8.50 7.46 -10.58
N PHE A 173 8.19 8.01 -9.41
CA PHE A 173 7.76 9.40 -9.27
C PHE A 173 8.94 10.29 -8.94
N ASN A 174 9.09 11.36 -9.71
CA ASN A 174 9.96 12.48 -9.40
C ASN A 174 9.27 13.39 -8.39
N VAL A 175 9.74 13.35 -7.15
CA VAL A 175 9.16 14.14 -6.05
C VAL A 175 10.02 15.34 -5.68
N THR A 176 11.04 15.67 -6.47
CA THR A 176 11.98 16.78 -6.19
C THR A 176 11.27 18.08 -5.85
N ASP A 177 10.31 18.51 -6.70
CA ASP A 177 9.58 19.76 -6.48
C ASP A 177 8.64 19.71 -5.27
N VAL A 178 8.22 18.52 -4.84
CA VAL A 178 7.30 18.33 -3.71
C VAL A 178 8.05 18.41 -2.38
N VAL A 179 9.26 17.84 -2.33
CA VAL A 179 10.06 17.73 -1.10
C VAL A 179 11.21 18.73 -1.01
N GLY A 180 11.48 19.47 -2.10
CA GLY A 180 12.54 20.49 -2.15
C GLY A 180 13.97 19.93 -2.19
N ALA A 181 14.13 18.65 -2.53
CA ALA A 181 15.43 17.98 -2.63
C ALA A 181 15.38 16.88 -3.71
N PRO A 182 16.50 16.56 -4.41
CA PRO A 182 16.53 15.51 -5.42
C PRO A 182 16.08 14.17 -4.85
N ALA A 183 14.87 13.75 -5.20
CA ALA A 183 14.28 12.52 -4.69
C ALA A 183 13.35 11.83 -5.69
N LEU A 184 13.44 10.50 -5.71
CA LEU A 184 12.62 9.59 -6.49
C LEU A 184 11.87 8.64 -5.57
N VAL A 185 10.65 8.24 -5.95
CA VAL A 185 9.89 7.17 -5.29
C VAL A 185 9.59 6.09 -6.31
N ALA A 186 10.10 4.87 -6.09
CA ALA A 186 9.85 3.73 -6.97
C ALA A 186 8.85 2.75 -6.33
N PHE A 187 7.96 2.18 -7.14
CA PHE A 187 6.84 1.36 -6.66
C PHE A 187 6.97 -0.11 -7.04
N SER A 188 6.42 -0.99 -6.20
CA SER A 188 6.24 -2.42 -6.49
C SER A 188 4.90 -2.86 -5.91
N GLY A 189 4.05 -3.50 -6.70
CA GLY A 189 2.74 -3.96 -6.24
C GLY A 189 2.62 -5.48 -6.15
N GLY A 190 1.48 -5.94 -5.62
CA GLY A 190 1.05 -7.33 -5.66
C GLY A 190 2.06 -8.31 -5.06
N SER A 191 2.12 -9.50 -5.64
CA SER A 191 3.02 -10.56 -5.13
C SER A 191 4.50 -10.22 -5.30
N ALA A 192 4.85 -9.31 -6.21
CA ALA A 192 6.22 -8.84 -6.37
C ALA A 192 6.68 -8.03 -5.15
N ALA A 193 5.80 -7.20 -4.56
CA ALA A 193 6.09 -6.44 -3.34
C ALA A 193 6.47 -7.35 -2.16
N LEU A 194 5.79 -8.49 -2.01
CA LEU A 194 6.07 -9.48 -0.96
C LEU A 194 7.40 -10.21 -1.15
N ARG A 195 7.93 -10.25 -2.38
CA ARG A 195 9.22 -10.89 -2.72
C ARG A 195 10.38 -9.90 -2.77
N ARG A 196 10.19 -8.68 -2.26
CA ARG A 196 11.28 -7.69 -2.16
C ARG A 196 12.45 -8.22 -1.31
N PRO A 197 13.65 -7.66 -1.47
CA PRO A 197 14.75 -7.94 -0.56
C PRO A 197 14.35 -7.73 0.91
N ALA A 198 14.85 -8.60 1.80
CA ALA A 198 14.50 -8.58 3.22
C ALA A 198 15.03 -7.34 3.98
N THR A 199 15.92 -6.56 3.36
CA THR A 199 16.55 -5.38 3.96
C THR A 199 16.32 -4.14 3.13
N ASP A 200 16.28 -2.98 3.78
CA ASP A 200 16.17 -1.68 3.12
C ASP A 200 17.35 -1.46 2.16
N ALA A 201 18.56 -1.81 2.58
CA ALA A 201 19.75 -1.75 1.73
C ALA A 201 19.61 -2.63 0.47
N GLY A 202 18.99 -3.80 0.58
CA GLY A 202 18.68 -4.66 -0.56
C GLY A 202 17.68 -4.01 -1.51
N CYS A 203 16.58 -3.45 -0.98
CA CYS A 203 15.57 -2.77 -1.78
C CYS A 203 16.14 -1.53 -2.49
N VAL A 204 16.99 -0.76 -1.79
CA VAL A 204 17.70 0.39 -2.37
C VAL A 204 18.66 -0.03 -3.46
N SER A 205 19.51 -1.03 -3.20
CA SER A 205 20.44 -1.56 -4.21
C SER A 205 19.70 -2.03 -5.45
N GLU A 206 18.54 -2.65 -5.25
CA GLU A 206 17.69 -3.12 -6.32
C GLU A 206 17.11 -1.99 -7.18
N ALA A 207 16.51 -0.99 -6.55
CA ALA A 207 15.95 0.16 -7.24
C ALA A 207 17.03 1.00 -7.94
N VAL A 208 18.21 1.16 -7.32
CA VAL A 208 19.35 1.86 -7.93
C VAL A 208 19.88 1.11 -9.14
N ALA A 209 20.03 -0.22 -9.08
CA ALA A 209 20.49 -1.01 -10.23
C ALA A 209 19.50 -0.91 -11.42
N MET A 210 18.20 -0.88 -11.14
CA MET A 210 17.17 -0.63 -12.14
C MET A 210 17.33 0.77 -12.77
N LEU A 211 17.49 1.81 -11.95
CA LEU A 211 17.65 3.19 -12.45
C LEU A 211 18.93 3.35 -13.27
N GLN A 212 20.04 2.77 -12.84
CA GLN A 212 21.30 2.74 -13.60
C GLN A 212 21.10 2.08 -14.97
N ALA A 213 20.44 0.92 -15.02
CA ALA A 213 20.16 0.26 -16.28
C ALA A 213 19.26 1.09 -17.23
N ALA A 214 18.37 1.90 -16.67
CA ALA A 214 17.48 2.76 -17.45
C ALA A 214 18.15 4.05 -17.98
N TYR A 215 19.12 4.60 -17.24
CA TYR A 215 19.74 5.89 -17.55
C TYR A 215 21.17 5.81 -18.13
N GLY A 216 21.86 4.67 -18.00
CA GLY A 216 23.21 4.45 -18.53
C GLY A 216 24.31 4.61 -17.50
#